data_AF-A0A4U3A0N2-F1
#
_entry.id   AF-A0A4U3A0N2-F1
#
_cell.length_a   1.000
_cell.length_b   1.000
_cell.length_c   1.000
_cell.angle_alpha   90.00
_cell.angle_beta   90.00
_cell.angle_gamma   90.00
#
_symmetry.space_group_name_H-M   'P 1'
#
loop_
_entity.id
_entity.type
_entity.pdbx_description
1 polymer ?
#
loop_
_entity_poly.entity_id
_entity_poly.type
_entity_poly.pdbx_seq_one_letter_code
_entity_poly.pdbx_strand_id
1 'polypeptide(L)'
;YEVSKDGKTYTFHLREAKWSNGDPVTAQDYVYAWKQLINPDTASQYAYIAYDVKNAEKINKKQLGLDELGVKAKDDKTFVVELEHPV
;
A
#
# COMPACT_ATOMS: atom_id res chain seq x y z
N TYR A 1 4.93 -4.86 -13.37
CA TYR A 1 3.67 -4.26 -12.90
C TYR A 1 2.94 -3.71 -14.11
N GLU A 2 1.66 -3.40 -13.95
CA GLU A 2 0.80 -2.76 -14.95
C GLU A 2 0.37 -1.39 -14.44
N VAL A 3 0.11 -0.45 -15.37
CA VAL A 3 -0.36 0.91 -15.04
C VAL A 3 -1.64 1.20 -15.80
N SER A 4 -2.65 1.76 -15.13
CA SER A 4 -3.88 2.21 -15.77
C SER A 4 -3.64 3.37 -16.73
N LYS A 5 -4.58 3.60 -17.66
CA LYS A 5 -4.47 4.66 -18.69
C LYS A 5 -4.34 6.07 -18.10
N ASP A 6 -4.90 6.30 -16.93
CA ASP A 6 -4.85 7.59 -16.22
C ASP A 6 -3.59 7.74 -15.33
N GLY A 7 -2.71 6.73 -15.31
CA GLY A 7 -1.46 6.75 -14.54
C GLY A 7 -1.64 6.61 -13.03
N LYS A 8 -2.85 6.32 -12.53
CA LYS A 8 -3.15 6.35 -11.10
C LYS A 8 -3.24 4.99 -10.43
N THR A 9 -3.40 3.90 -11.18
CA THR A 9 -3.52 2.56 -10.61
C THR A 9 -2.36 1.70 -11.07
N TYR A 10 -1.60 1.20 -10.11
CA TYR A 10 -0.49 0.27 -10.32
C TYR A 10 -0.89 -1.11 -9.83
N THR A 11 -0.75 -2.13 -10.69
CA THR A 11 -0.97 -3.54 -10.32
C THR A 11 0.37 -4.29 -10.35
N PHE A 12 0.79 -4.78 -9.19
CA PHE A 12 2.02 -5.53 -8.99
C PHE A 12 1.71 -7.02 -8.87
N HIS A 13 2.41 -7.83 -9.67
CA HIS A 13 2.39 -9.28 -9.56
C HIS A 13 3.63 -9.74 -8.78
N LEU A 14 3.39 -10.36 -7.63
CA LEU A 14 4.43 -10.80 -6.73
C LEU A 14 5.10 -12.07 -7.28
N ARG A 15 6.43 -12.11 -7.16
CA ARG A 15 7.18 -13.35 -7.40
C ARG A 15 6.90 -14.39 -6.32
N GLU A 16 7.29 -15.62 -6.60
CA GLU A 16 7.41 -16.61 -5.53
C GLU A 16 8.57 -16.23 -4.60
N ALA A 17 8.22 -16.02 -3.34
CA ALA A 17 9.14 -15.66 -2.27
C ALA A 17 8.62 -16.19 -0.94
N LYS A 18 9.55 -16.40 -0.01
CA LYS A 18 9.26 -16.83 1.35
C LYS A 18 9.96 -15.91 2.34
N TRP A 19 9.32 -15.69 3.47
CA TRP A 19 9.95 -15.15 4.67
C TRP A 19 10.98 -16.15 5.21
N SER A 20 11.88 -15.69 6.08
CA SER A 20 12.93 -16.54 6.67
C SER A 20 12.39 -17.68 7.53
N ASN A 21 11.16 -17.56 8.04
CA ASN A 21 10.45 -18.60 8.76
C ASN A 21 9.78 -19.65 7.84
N GLY A 22 9.85 -19.46 6.52
CA GLY A 22 9.29 -20.37 5.52
C GLY A 22 7.89 -20.01 5.01
N ASP A 23 7.20 -19.04 5.63
CA ASP A 23 5.88 -18.60 5.19
C ASP A 23 5.96 -17.91 3.83
N PRO A 24 4.95 -18.07 2.95
CA PRO A 24 4.93 -17.38 1.67
C PRO A 24 4.79 -15.86 1.88
N VAL A 25 5.50 -15.08 1.07
CA VAL A 25 5.25 -13.64 0.97
C VAL A 25 4.00 -13.42 0.12
N THR A 26 3.05 -12.66 0.65
CA THR A 26 1.73 -12.40 0.04
C THR A 26 1.46 -10.91 -0.15
N ALA A 27 0.47 -10.55 -0.97
CA ALA A 27 0.05 -9.17 -1.18
C ALA A 27 -0.52 -8.53 0.11
N GLN A 28 -1.06 -9.35 1.01
CA GLN A 28 -1.60 -8.94 2.31
C GLN A 28 -0.48 -8.39 3.21
N ASP A 29 0.75 -8.92 3.10
CA ASP A 29 1.92 -8.40 3.82
C ASP A 29 2.20 -6.94 3.46
N TYR A 30 2.06 -6.60 2.17
CA TYR A 30 2.24 -5.23 1.69
C TYR A 30 1.12 -4.31 2.15
N VAL A 31 -0.13 -4.76 2.10
CA VAL A 31 -1.28 -4.01 2.64
C VAL A 31 -1.06 -3.69 4.12
N TYR A 32 -0.67 -4.69 4.91
CA TYR A 32 -0.36 -4.52 6.33
C TYR A 32 0.77 -3.51 6.54
N ALA A 33 1.91 -3.70 5.87
CA ALA A 33 3.08 -2.83 6.04
C ALA A 33 2.80 -1.37 5.67
N TRP A 34 2.04 -1.12 4.60
CA TRP A 34 1.71 0.24 4.14
C TRP A 34 0.67 0.90 5.05
N LYS A 35 -0.33 0.15 5.54
CA LYS A 35 -1.22 0.65 6.60
C LYS A 35 -0.43 0.99 7.85
N GLN A 36 0.52 0.16 8.27
CA GLN A 36 1.36 0.42 9.43
C GLN A 36 2.22 1.68 9.26
N LEU A 37 2.80 1.89 8.07
CA LEU A 37 3.57 3.09 7.73
C LEU A 37 2.74 4.37 7.85
N ILE A 38 1.49 4.34 7.37
CA ILE A 38 0.60 5.50 7.31
C ILE A 38 -0.15 5.73 8.64
N ASN A 39 -0.34 4.68 9.43
CA ASN A 39 -1.03 4.77 10.71
C ASN A 39 -0.38 5.84 11.62
N PRO A 40 -1.12 6.89 11.99
CA PRO A 40 -0.58 7.97 12.82
C PRO A 40 -0.14 7.48 14.20
N ASP A 41 -0.72 6.39 14.70
CA ASP A 41 -0.37 5.82 16.01
C ASP A 41 0.97 5.03 15.95
N THR A 42 1.43 4.64 14.76
CA THR A 42 2.79 4.12 14.55
C THR A 42 3.84 5.22 14.69
N ALA A 43 3.47 6.49 14.50
CA ALA A 43 4.36 7.65 14.54
C ALA A 43 5.62 7.52 13.63
N SER A 44 5.45 6.94 12.44
CA SER A 44 6.56 6.78 11.49
C SER A 44 7.07 8.15 11.00
N GLN A 45 8.36 8.43 11.23
CA GLN A 45 9.02 9.63 10.72
C GLN A 45 9.09 9.68 9.19
N TYR A 46 8.92 8.54 8.52
CA TYR A 46 8.98 8.40 7.07
C TYR A 46 7.60 8.25 6.41
N ALA A 47 6.49 8.44 7.13
CA ALA A 47 5.14 8.28 6.55
C ALA A 47 4.94 9.12 5.26
N TYR A 48 5.58 10.29 5.19
CA TYR A 48 5.47 11.22 4.07
C TYR A 48 5.91 10.64 2.71
N ILE A 49 6.77 9.63 2.67
CA ILE A 49 7.22 9.02 1.39
C ILE A 49 6.09 8.31 0.65
N ALA A 50 5.01 7.98 1.34
CA ALA A 50 3.87 7.27 0.80
C ALA A 50 2.64 8.19 0.62
N TYR A 51 2.80 9.52 0.72
CA TYR A 51 1.68 10.46 0.59
C TYR A 51 1.08 10.56 -0.82
N ASP A 52 1.81 10.14 -1.86
CA ASP A 52 1.25 10.03 -3.21
C ASP A 52 0.22 8.91 -3.33
N VAL A 53 0.19 7.96 -2.39
CA VAL A 53 -0.84 6.93 -2.30
C VAL A 53 -2.15 7.58 -1.90
N LYS A 54 -3.23 7.21 -2.60
CA LYS A 54 -4.57 7.75 -2.39
C LYS A 54 -4.95 7.66 -0.91
N ASN A 55 -5.41 8.79 -0.37
CA ASN A 55 -5.80 9.02 1.02
C ASN A 55 -4.68 8.93 2.08
N ALA A 56 -3.43 8.61 1.75
CA ALA A 56 -2.38 8.37 2.75
C ALA A 56 -2.12 9.56 3.67
N GLU A 57 -1.96 10.77 3.11
CA GLU A 57 -1.74 11.98 3.90
C GLU A 57 -2.94 12.30 4.82
N LYS A 58 -4.17 12.15 4.30
CA LYS A 58 -5.41 12.40 5.06
C LYS A 58 -5.51 11.44 6.25
N ILE A 59 -5.20 10.15 6.06
CA ILE A 59 -5.20 9.15 7.13
C ILE A 59 -4.12 9.47 8.16
N ASN A 60 -2.90 9.79 7.73
CA ASN A 60 -1.82 10.14 8.64
C ASN A 60 -2.12 11.42 9.44
N LYS A 61 -2.93 12.34 8.89
CA LYS A 61 -3.46 13.52 9.58
C LYS A 61 -4.73 13.24 10.41
N LYS A 62 -5.10 11.98 10.63
CA LYS A 62 -6.29 11.55 11.39
C LYS A 62 -7.62 12.05 10.81
N GLN A 63 -7.69 12.28 9.50
CA GLN A 63 -8.89 12.79 8.81
C GLN A 63 -9.75 11.68 8.20
N LEU A 64 -9.17 10.50 7.92
CA LEU A 64 -9.84 9.33 7.35
C LEU A 64 -9.39 8.05 8.08
N GLY A 65 -10.15 6.97 7.91
CA GLY A 65 -9.82 5.65 8.48
C GLY A 65 -8.73 4.90 7.70
N LEU A 66 -7.97 4.03 8.37
CA LEU A 66 -6.91 3.23 7.73
C LEU A 66 -7.41 2.31 6.61
N ASP A 67 -8.67 1.90 6.67
CA ASP A 67 -9.29 1.05 5.64
C ASP A 67 -9.58 1.78 4.33
N GLU A 68 -9.47 3.12 4.32
CA GLU A 68 -9.61 3.94 3.13
C GLU A 68 -8.29 4.16 2.38
N LEU A 69 -7.17 3.61 2.87
CA LEU A 69 -5.89 3.71 2.20
C LEU A 69 -5.96 3.06 0.82
N GLY A 70 -5.40 3.72 -0.19
CA GLY A 70 -5.38 3.27 -1.59
C GLY A 70 -4.51 2.06 -1.89
N VAL A 71 -4.53 1.03 -1.05
CA VAL A 71 -3.80 -0.23 -1.24
C VAL A 71 -4.72 -1.42 -0.99
N LYS A 72 -4.61 -2.44 -1.83
CA LYS A 72 -5.37 -3.69 -1.65
C LYS A 72 -4.63 -4.90 -2.20
N ALA A 73 -4.88 -6.05 -1.59
CA ALA A 73 -4.56 -7.36 -2.14
C ALA A 73 -5.80 -7.85 -2.91
N LYS A 74 -5.70 -8.03 -4.22
CA LYS A 74 -6.77 -8.67 -5.03
C LYS A 74 -6.82 -10.18 -4.76
N ASP A 75 -5.64 -10.76 -4.58
CA ASP A 75 -5.35 -12.13 -4.22
C ASP A 75 -3.95 -12.17 -3.60
N ASP A 76 -3.46 -13.35 -3.20
CA ASP A 76 -2.17 -13.52 -2.52
C ASP A 76 -0.95 -13.03 -3.32
N LYS A 77 -1.07 -12.91 -4.65
CA LYS A 77 0.04 -12.55 -5.54
C LYS A 77 -0.20 -11.26 -6.33
N THR A 78 -1.31 -10.57 -6.08
CA THR A 78 -1.67 -9.35 -6.81
C THR A 78 -1.92 -8.20 -5.86
N PHE A 79 -0.94 -7.30 -5.75
CA PHE A 79 -1.02 -6.08 -4.96
C PHE A 79 -1.38 -4.89 -5.85
N VAL A 80 -2.35 -4.08 -5.43
CA VAL A 80 -2.82 -2.92 -6.20
C VAL A 80 -2.68 -1.66 -5.37
N VAL A 81 -2.12 -0.63 -5.98
CA VAL A 81 -1.93 0.70 -5.41
C VAL A 81 -2.68 1.72 -6.26
N GLU A 82 -3.49 2.55 -5.61
CA GLU A 82 -4.15 3.73 -6.18
C GLU A 82 -3.42 4.98 -5.68
N LEU A 83 -3.11 5.90 -6.59
CA LEU A 83 -2.42 7.16 -6.31
C LEU A 83 -3.40 8.35 -6.30
N GLU A 84 -3.09 9.39 -5.55
CA GLU A 84 -3.88 10.64 -5.54
C GLU A 84 -3.74 11.36 -6.91
N HIS A 85 -2.54 11.34 -7.47
CA HIS A 85 -2.17 11.94 -8.76
C HIS A 85 -1.31 10.96 -9.57
N PRO A 86 -1.28 11.06 -10.92
CA PRO A 86 -0.32 10.30 -11.71
C PRO A 86 1.11 10.75 -11.37
N VAL A 87 2.06 9.81 -11.40
CA VAL A 87 3.50 10.03 -11.20
C VAL A 87 4.23 9.89 -12.54
#